data_AF-A0A7K5XH70-F1
#
_entry.id   AF-A0A7K5XH70-F1
#
_cell.length_a   1.000
_cell.length_b   1.000
_cell.length_c   1.000
_cell.angle_alpha   90.00
_cell.angle_beta   90.00
_cell.angle_gamma   90.00
#
_symmetry.space_group_name_H-M   'P 1'
#
loop_
_entity.id
_entity.type
_entity.pdbx_description
1 polymer ?
#
loop_
_entity_poly.entity_id
_entity_poly.type
_entity_poly.pdbx_seq_one_letter_code
_entity_poly.pdbx_strand_id
1 'polypeptide(L)' 'LLAALLVLATPAATLLLGIFLQRELVEAPAAAGEGWQLFLAALAQGLLQHHLYGSFLCPLLALATYPCWLLLWNVLCWN' A
#
# COMPACT_ATOMS: atom_id res chain seq x y z
N LEU A 1 -8.82 18.50 -0.35
CA LEU A 1 -7.58 18.60 -1.16
C LEU A 1 -6.33 18.22 -0.36
N LEU A 2 -6.02 18.91 0.74
CA LEU A 2 -4.80 18.66 1.51
C LEU A 2 -4.69 17.22 2.06
N ALA A 3 -5.80 16.67 2.57
CA ALA A 3 -5.87 15.29 3.04
C ALA A 3 -5.56 14.28 1.92
N ALA A 4 -6.05 14.50 0.70
CA ALA A 4 -5.77 13.63 -0.44
C ALA A 4 -4.29 13.70 -0.89
N LEU A 5 -3.67 14.87 -0.80
CA LEU A 5 -2.23 15.02 -1.09
C LEU A 5 -1.36 14.33 -0.03
N LEU A 6 -1.73 14.47 1.25
CA LEU A 6 -1.06 13.75 2.34
C LEU A 6 -1.17 12.23 2.16
N VAL A 7 -2.32 11.77 1.67
CA VAL A 7 -2.59 10.38 1.34
C VAL A 7 -1.67 9.90 0.22
N LEU A 8 -1.66 10.61 -0.91
CA LEU A 8 -0.80 10.26 -2.05
C LEU A 8 0.70 10.32 -1.74
N ALA A 9 1.11 11.15 -0.78
CA ALA A 9 2.50 11.24 -0.34
C ALA A 9 2.93 10.07 0.57
N THR A 10 2.01 9.21 0.99
CA THR A 10 2.37 8.06 1.83
C THR A 10 3.13 6.99 1.04
N PRO A 11 4.03 6.24 1.70
CA PRO A 11 4.72 5.12 1.08
C PRO A 11 3.77 3.99 0.63
N ALA A 12 2.56 3.91 1.19
CA ALA A 12 1.55 2.95 0.76
C ALA A 12 0.97 3.31 -0.62
N ALA A 13 0.66 4.58 -0.86
CA ALA A 13 0.19 5.05 -2.15
C ALA A 13 1.26 4.92 -3.23
N THR A 14 2.51 5.25 -2.92
CA THR A 14 3.62 5.10 -3.88
C THR A 14 3.87 3.64 -4.23
N LEU A 15 3.77 2.70 -3.27
CA LEU A 15 3.86 1.27 -3.55
C LEU A 15 2.71 0.78 -4.44
N LEU A 16 1.47 1.17 -4.13
CA LEU A 16 0.29 0.79 -4.90
C LEU A 16 0.37 1.33 -6.34
N LEU A 17 0.72 2.60 -6.52
CA LEU A 17 0.94 3.21 -7.83
C LEU A 17 2.10 2.55 -8.58
N GLY A 18 3.19 2.22 -7.88
CA GLY A 18 4.32 1.49 -8.43
C GLY A 18 3.93 0.12 -8.99
N ILE A 19 3.03 -0.61 -8.32
CA ILE A 19 2.50 -1.89 -8.80
C ILE A 19 1.70 -1.70 -10.09
N PHE A 20 0.81 -0.71 -10.15
CA PHE A 20 0.07 -0.43 -11.39
C PHE A 20 1.01 -0.01 -12.53
N LEU A 21 1.95 0.88 -12.26
CA LEU A 21 2.94 1.31 -13.23
C LEU A 21 3.78 0.13 -13.75
N GLN A 22 4.24 -0.75 -12.86
CA GLN A 22 4.96 -1.97 -13.22
C GLN A 22 4.11 -2.87 -14.12
N ARG A 23 2.81 -3.01 -13.83
CA ARG A 23 1.90 -3.85 -14.61
C ARG A 23 1.64 -3.29 -16.01
N GLU A 24 1.54 -1.97 -16.14
CA GLU A 24 1.52 -1.28 -17.44
C GLU A 24 2.82 -1.51 -18.22
N LEU A 25 3.98 -1.41 -17.56
CA LEU A 25 5.30 -1.64 -18.16
C LEU A 25 5.49 -3.06 -18.72
N VAL A 26 4.80 -4.06 -18.16
CA VAL A 26 4.86 -5.47 -18.58
C VAL A 26 3.68 -5.83 -19.50
N GLU A 27 2.96 -4.82 -20.02
CA GLU A 27 1.81 -4.98 -20.93
C GLU A 27 0.69 -5.88 -20.35
N ALA A 28 0.62 -5.99 -19.03
CA ALA A 28 -0.35 -6.82 -18.30
C ALA A 28 -1.10 -5.97 -17.27
N PRO A 29 -1.92 -4.99 -17.72
CA PRO A 29 -2.59 -4.04 -16.84
C PRO A 29 -3.44 -4.79 -15.82
N ALA A 30 -3.27 -4.44 -14.54
CA ALA A 30 -4.04 -5.02 -13.47
C ALA A 30 -5.38 -4.28 -13.34
N ALA A 31 -6.47 -5.03 -13.21
CA ALA A 31 -7.72 -4.44 -12.74
C ALA A 31 -7.54 -3.92 -11.29
N ALA A 32 -8.39 -3.00 -10.84
CA ALA A 32 -8.28 -2.41 -9.50
C ALA A 32 -8.24 -3.47 -8.38
N GLY A 33 -9.07 -4.51 -8.49
CA GLY A 33 -9.08 -5.63 -7.53
C GLY A 33 -7.81 -6.48 -7.55
N GLU A 34 -7.24 -6.71 -8.73
CA GLU A 34 -5.97 -7.43 -8.88
C GLU A 34 -4.79 -6.61 -8.33
N GLY A 35 -4.75 -5.31 -8.63
CA GLY A 35 -3.74 -4.41 -8.09
C GLY A 35 -3.79 -4.36 -6.56
N TRP A 36 -4.98 -4.40 -5.97
CA TRP A 36 -5.15 -4.52 -4.52
C TRP A 36 -4.62 -5.85 -3.97
N GLN A 37 -4.89 -6.97 -4.64
CA GLN A 37 -4.35 -8.27 -4.23
C GLN A 37 -2.82 -8.32 -4.31
N LEU A 38 -2.24 -7.78 -5.39
CA LEU A 38 -0.78 -7.67 -5.57
C LEU A 38 -0.14 -6.78 -4.50
N PHE A 39 -0.81 -5.69 -4.14
CA PHE A 39 -0.39 -4.81 -3.06
C PHE A 39 -0.36 -5.54 -1.71
N LEU A 40 -1.44 -6.27 -1.38
CA LEU A 40 -1.50 -7.07 -0.15
C LEU A 40 -0.43 -8.18 -0.15
N ALA A 41 -0.17 -8.82 -1.29
CA ALA A 41 0.86 -9.84 -1.43
C ALA A 41 2.28 -9.26 -1.21
N ALA A 42 2.59 -8.11 -1.82
CA ALA A 42 3.87 -7.42 -1.63
C ALA A 42 4.08 -7.00 -0.16
N LEU A 43 3.02 -6.53 0.51
CA LEU A 43 3.06 -6.21 1.94
C LEU A 43 3.30 -7.46 2.80
N ALA A 44 2.57 -8.55 2.55
CA ALA A 44 2.73 -9.81 3.27
C ALA A 44 4.15 -10.39 3.10
N GLN A 45 4.69 -10.31 1.89
CA GLN A 45 6.04 -10.76 1.60
C GLN A 45 7.09 -9.88 2.29
N GLY A 46 6.90 -8.56 2.31
CA GLY A 46 7.72 -7.64 3.09
C GLY A 46 7.72 -7.97 4.58
N LEU A 47 6.55 -8.26 5.16
CA LEU A 47 6.39 -8.70 6.56
C LEU A 47 7.11 -10.03 6.84
N LEU A 48 6.95 -11.02 5.97
CA LEU A 48 7.55 -12.36 6.11
C LEU A 48 9.08 -12.33 6.01
N GLN A 49 9.62 -11.60 5.03
CA GLN A 49 11.07 -11.41 4.92
C GLN A 49 11.62 -10.70 6.15
N HIS A 50 10.86 -9.79 6.75
CA HIS A 50 11.27 -9.07 7.96
C HIS A 50 11.38 -9.95 9.20
N HIS A 51 10.46 -10.90 9.37
CA HIS A 51 10.51 -11.87 10.46
C HIS A 51 11.80 -12.71 10.40
N LEU A 52 12.36 -12.90 9.20
CA LEU A 52 13.61 -13.62 8.98
C LEU A 52 14.86 -12.73 9.14
N TYR A 53 14.77 -11.41 8.94
CA TYR A 53 15.91 -10.49 8.92
C TYR A 53 15.96 -9.45 10.07
N GLY A 54 15.02 -9.46 11.02
CA GLY A 54 15.19 -8.85 12.35
C GLY A 54 15.23 -7.32 12.41
N SER A 55 14.64 -6.61 11.45
CA SER A 55 14.53 -5.15 11.51
C SER A 55 13.20 -4.73 12.17
N PHE A 56 13.18 -3.79 13.11
CA PHE A 56 12.01 -3.54 13.97
C PHE A 56 11.11 -2.38 13.51
N LEU A 57 11.56 -1.55 12.57
CA LEU A 57 10.94 -0.24 12.28
C LEU A 57 9.81 -0.30 11.23
N CYS A 58 9.90 -1.20 10.25
CA CYS A 58 8.94 -1.27 9.14
C CYS A 58 7.56 -1.87 9.47
N PRO A 59 7.41 -2.90 10.34
CA PRO A 59 6.10 -3.50 10.60
C PRO A 59 5.22 -2.63 11.52
N LEU A 60 5.81 -1.80 12.39
CA LEU A 60 5.07 -0.77 13.14
C LEU A 60 4.61 0.38 12.24
N LEU A 61 5.43 0.74 11.24
CA LEU A 61 4.98 1.61 10.16
C LEU A 61 3.84 0.94 9.40
N ALA A 62 3.98 -0.30 8.93
CA ALA A 62 2.92 -1.03 8.22
C ALA A 62 1.64 -1.19 9.05
N LEU A 63 1.73 -1.44 10.37
CA LEU A 63 0.60 -1.51 11.30
C LEU A 63 0.05 -0.14 11.69
N ALA A 64 0.77 0.96 11.45
CA ALA A 64 0.26 2.32 11.64
C ALA A 64 -0.34 2.87 10.33
N THR A 65 0.30 2.61 9.17
CA THR A 65 -0.30 2.92 7.87
C THR A 65 -1.52 2.06 7.64
N TYR A 66 -1.50 0.74 7.83
CA TYR A 66 -2.63 -0.12 7.42
C TYR A 66 -3.99 0.27 8.04
N PRO A 67 -4.17 0.34 9.38
CA PRO A 67 -5.44 0.74 9.98
C PRO A 67 -5.71 2.24 9.85
N CYS A 68 -4.71 3.13 9.98
CA CYS A 68 -4.95 4.57 9.88
C CYS A 68 -5.26 4.99 8.44
N TRP A 69 -4.64 4.35 7.45
CA TRP A 69 -4.94 4.53 6.02
C TRP A 69 -6.34 4.03 5.70
N LEU A 70 -6.71 2.83 6.14
CA LEU A 70 -8.06 2.30 5.94
C LEU A 70 -9.12 3.16 6.63
N LEU A 71 -8.86 3.64 7.86
CA LEU A 71 -9.75 4.58 8.56
C LEU A 71 -9.87 5.91 7.80
N LEU A 72 -8.77 6.41 7.24
CA LEU A 72 -8.77 7.64 6.48
C LEU A 72 -9.54 7.48 5.15
N TRP A 73 -9.38 6.35 4.46
CA TRP A 73 -10.22 6.00 3.30
C TRP A 73 -11.70 5.89 3.70
N ASN A 74 -12.01 5.37 4.88
CA ASN A 74 -13.37 5.31 5.40
C ASN A 74 -13.95 6.73 5.60
N VAL A 75 -13.17 7.68 6.14
CA VAL A 75 -13.59 9.08 6.28
C VAL A 75 -13.76 9.78 4.92
N LEU A 76 -12.94 9.46 3.92
CA LEU A 76 -12.99 10.08 2.58
C LEU A 76 -14.11 9.53 1.69
N CYS A 77 -14.44 8.24 1.80
CA CYS A 77 -15.42 7.58 0.95
C CYS A 77 -16.83 7.49 1.57
N TRP A 78 -16.97 7.70 2.88
CA TRP A 78 -18.23 7.53 3.61
C TRP A 78 -18.82 8.82 4.20
N ASN A 79 -18.31 9.99 3.78
CA ASN A 79 -19.02 11.29 3.86
C ASN A 79 -19.69 11.58 2.51
#